data_AF-F8R085-F1
#
_entry.id   AF-F8R085-F1
#
_cell.length_a   1.000
_cell.length_b   1.000
_cell.length_c   1.000
_cell.angle_alpha   90.00
_cell.angle_beta   90.00
_cell.angle_gamma   90.00
#
_symmetry.space_group_name_H-M   'P 1'
#
loop_
_entity.id
_entity.type
_entity.pdbx_description
1 polymer ?
#
loop_
_entity_poly.entity_id
_entity_poly.type
_entity_poly.pdbx_seq_one_letter_code
_entity_poly.pdbx_strand_id
1 'polypeptide(L)'
;KKVGYNPKTVAFVPISGWHGDNMLEESPNMPWYKGWTKETKAGVVKGKTLLDAIDAIEPPVRPSDKPLRLPLQDVYKIGGIGTVPVGRVETGVIKAGMIVTFAPTNVTTEVKSVEMHHEQLEQGAPGDNVGFNVKNVSVKDIRRGNVAS
;
A
#
# COMPACT_ATOMS: atom_id res chain seq x y z
N LYS A 1 -4.31 26.96 10.89
CA LYS A 1 -4.42 25.55 10.44
C LYS A 1 -5.90 25.25 10.19
N LYS A 2 -6.34 25.06 8.95
CA LYS A 2 -7.76 24.75 8.62
C LYS A 2 -7.99 23.29 8.20
N VAL A 3 -6.95 22.61 7.69
CA VAL A 3 -7.04 21.26 7.10
C VAL A 3 -6.54 20.14 8.04
N GLY A 4 -5.80 20.49 9.11
CA GLY A 4 -5.34 19.53 10.14
C GLY A 4 -3.85 19.16 10.10
N TYR A 5 -3.12 19.46 9.01
CA TYR A 5 -1.67 19.22 8.94
C TYR A 5 -0.86 20.12 9.89
N ASN A 6 0.28 19.59 10.36
CA ASN A 6 1.27 20.36 11.11
C ASN A 6 2.35 20.91 10.15
N PRO A 7 2.42 22.23 9.85
CA PRO A 7 3.41 22.78 8.94
C PRO A 7 4.86 22.46 9.33
N LYS A 8 5.14 22.26 10.62
CA LYS A 8 6.48 21.90 11.08
C LYS A 8 6.95 20.53 10.58
N THR A 9 6.03 19.63 10.23
CA THR A 9 6.34 18.29 9.72
C THR A 9 6.36 18.24 8.18
N VAL A 10 6.30 19.39 7.52
CA VAL A 10 6.22 19.51 6.06
C VAL A 10 7.46 20.24 5.55
N ALA A 11 8.17 19.64 4.59
CA ALA A 11 9.25 20.30 3.89
C ALA A 11 8.68 21.28 2.86
N PHE A 12 9.15 22.53 2.88
CA PHE A 12 8.79 23.55 1.89
C PHE A 12 10.00 23.79 0.99
N VAL A 13 9.89 23.39 -0.28
CA VAL A 13 10.99 23.45 -1.26
C VAL A 13 10.60 24.43 -2.38
N PRO A 14 11.31 25.57 -2.54
CA PRO A 14 11.15 26.39 -3.73
C PRO A 14 11.81 25.70 -4.92
N ILE A 15 11.05 25.46 -5.98
CA ILE A 15 11.49 24.73 -7.17
C ILE A 15 11.12 25.46 -8.46
N SER A 16 11.82 25.12 -9.54
CA SER A 16 11.37 25.36 -10.92
C SER A 16 11.25 24.03 -11.62
N GLY A 17 10.01 23.55 -11.82
CA GLY A 17 9.79 22.28 -12.53
C GLY A 17 10.24 22.31 -14.00
N TRP A 18 10.28 23.50 -14.60
CA TRP A 18 10.71 23.67 -16.00
C TRP A 18 12.23 23.71 -16.14
N HIS A 19 12.92 24.46 -15.26
CA HIS A 19 14.37 24.64 -15.33
C HIS A 19 15.17 23.62 -14.49
N GLY A 20 14.49 22.86 -13.63
CA GLY A 20 15.11 21.84 -12.76
C GLY A 20 15.65 22.38 -11.44
N ASP A 21 15.45 23.66 -11.13
CA ASP A 21 15.98 24.27 -9.90
C ASP A 21 15.47 23.55 -8.64
N ASN A 22 16.39 23.14 -7.76
CA ASN A 22 16.12 22.40 -6.53
C ASN A 22 15.31 21.10 -6.71
N MET A 23 15.22 20.56 -7.93
CA MET A 23 14.54 19.28 -8.16
C MET A 23 15.40 18.11 -7.69
N LEU A 24 16.59 17.99 -8.28
CA LEU A 24 17.58 16.94 -7.98
C LEU A 24 18.87 17.52 -7.38
N GLU A 25 19.23 18.74 -7.78
CA GLU A 25 20.45 19.43 -7.37
C GLU A 25 20.12 20.84 -6.85
N GLU A 26 21.00 21.40 -6.02
CA GLU A 26 20.83 22.76 -5.51
C GLU A 26 20.92 23.79 -6.63
N SER A 27 19.95 24.70 -6.66
CA SER A 27 19.91 25.77 -7.65
C SER A 27 20.92 26.89 -7.31
N PRO A 28 21.74 27.32 -8.27
CA PRO A 28 22.56 28.53 -8.11
C PRO A 28 21.72 29.82 -8.12
N ASN A 29 20.47 29.77 -8.59
CA ASN A 29 19.58 30.93 -8.72
C ASN A 29 18.94 31.35 -7.38
N MET A 30 19.09 30.55 -6.32
CA MET A 30 18.45 30.78 -5.02
C MET A 30 19.48 30.86 -3.87
N PRO A 31 20.45 31.80 -3.89
CA PRO A 31 21.49 31.88 -2.85
C PRO A 31 20.94 32.22 -1.45
N TRP A 32 19.73 32.78 -1.38
CA TRP A 32 19.02 33.09 -0.13
C TRP A 32 18.46 31.85 0.55
N TYR A 33 18.16 30.79 -0.21
CA TYR A 33 17.54 29.59 0.31
C TYR A 33 18.60 28.70 0.96
N LYS A 34 18.42 28.39 2.26
CA LYS A 34 19.38 27.58 3.05
C LYS A 34 18.96 26.13 3.21
N GLY A 35 17.92 25.71 2.51
CA GLY A 35 17.32 24.39 2.64
C GLY A 35 16.02 24.40 3.45
N TRP A 36 15.30 23.29 3.34
CA TRP A 36 14.09 23.02 4.09
C TRP A 36 14.43 22.30 5.39
N THR A 37 13.51 22.35 6.35
CA THR A 37 13.61 21.62 7.61
C THR A 37 12.23 21.08 7.97
N LYS A 38 12.15 19.83 8.44
CA LYS A 38 10.92 19.25 8.97
C LYS A 38 11.18 18.46 10.26
N GLU A 39 10.21 18.48 11.15
CA GLU A 39 10.17 17.65 12.35
C GLU A 39 9.58 16.27 12.01
N THR A 40 10.23 15.20 12.44
CA THR A 40 9.74 13.82 12.38
C THR A 40 9.79 13.18 13.77
N LYS A 41 9.32 11.93 13.90
CA LYS A 41 9.37 11.24 15.20
C LYS A 41 10.80 10.95 15.66
N ALA A 42 11.72 10.80 14.71
CA ALA A 42 13.14 10.53 14.97
C ALA A 42 13.98 11.81 15.19
N GLY A 43 13.42 12.99 14.93
CA GLY A 43 14.10 14.27 15.12
C GLY A 43 13.89 15.24 13.97
N VAL A 44 14.80 16.21 13.85
CA VAL A 44 14.74 17.24 12.81
C VAL A 44 15.54 16.79 11.60
N VAL A 45 14.88 16.74 10.43
CA VAL A 45 15.52 16.40 9.15
C VAL A 45 15.62 17.65 8.28
N LYS A 46 16.72 17.78 7.53
CA LYS A 46 17.01 18.90 6.65
C LYS A 46 17.44 18.40 5.28
N GLY A 47 17.22 19.21 4.26
CA GLY A 47 17.68 18.98 2.90
C GLY A 47 17.54 20.26 2.08
N LYS A 48 17.89 20.21 0.80
CA LYS A 48 17.79 21.37 -0.08
C LYS A 48 16.87 21.10 -1.26
N THR A 49 16.90 19.89 -1.80
CA THR A 49 16.20 19.54 -3.04
C THR A 49 14.84 18.89 -2.75
N LEU A 50 14.03 18.75 -3.80
CA LEU A 50 12.79 17.99 -3.77
C LEU A 50 13.08 16.50 -3.61
N LEU A 51 14.13 15.99 -4.25
CA LEU A 51 14.58 14.61 -4.07
C LEU A 51 14.90 14.33 -2.60
N ASP A 52 15.69 15.20 -1.95
CA ASP A 52 15.99 15.07 -0.52
C ASP A 52 14.69 15.00 0.31
N ALA A 53 13.68 15.79 -0.06
CA ALA A 53 12.41 15.86 0.68
C ALA A 53 11.61 14.56 0.55
N ILE A 54 11.65 13.92 -0.63
CA ILE A 54 11.04 12.62 -0.92
C ILE A 54 11.78 11.50 -0.19
N ASP A 55 13.11 11.47 -0.28
CA ASP A 55 13.95 10.47 0.41
C ASP A 55 13.82 10.56 1.92
N ALA A 56 13.57 11.77 2.45
CA ALA A 56 13.31 11.99 3.86
C ALA A 56 11.88 11.58 4.31
N ILE A 57 11.02 11.05 3.44
CA ILE A 57 9.70 10.54 3.86
C ILE A 57 9.92 9.29 4.71
N GLU A 58 9.40 9.31 5.94
CA GLU A 58 9.40 8.11 6.78
C GLU A 58 8.56 7.03 6.10
N PRO A 59 9.13 5.83 5.82
CA PRO A 59 8.38 4.75 5.20
C PRO A 59 7.13 4.44 6.04
N PRO A 60 5.96 4.29 5.41
CA PRO A 60 4.75 3.96 6.16
C PRO A 60 4.90 2.58 6.80
N VAL A 61 4.49 2.47 8.06
CA VAL A 61 4.44 1.18 8.75
C VAL A 61 3.36 0.33 8.08
N ARG A 62 3.76 -0.77 7.45
CA ARG A 62 2.81 -1.73 6.87
C ARG A 62 2.03 -2.39 8.01
N PRO A 63 0.68 -2.37 8.00
CA PRO A 63 -0.14 -2.84 9.12
C PRO A 63 -0.28 -4.37 9.14
N SER A 64 0.85 -5.09 9.20
CA SER A 64 0.91 -6.56 9.13
C SER A 64 0.33 -7.25 10.38
N ASP A 65 0.43 -6.59 11.54
CA ASP A 65 -0.06 -7.12 12.83
C ASP A 65 -1.55 -6.87 13.06
N LYS A 66 -2.21 -6.15 12.14
CA LYS A 66 -3.67 -5.93 12.21
C LYS A 66 -4.39 -7.16 11.62
N PRO A 67 -5.68 -7.34 11.93
CA PRO A 67 -6.49 -8.38 11.27
C PRO A 67 -6.48 -8.24 9.74
N LEU A 68 -6.59 -9.36 9.04
CA LEU A 68 -6.65 -9.38 7.57
C LEU A 68 -7.83 -8.55 7.06
N ARG A 69 -7.59 -7.64 6.12
CA ARG A 69 -8.62 -7.01 5.31
C ARG A 69 -8.13 -6.95 3.87
N LEU A 70 -8.82 -7.67 2.99
CA LEU A 70 -8.48 -7.78 1.58
C LEU A 70 -9.75 -7.53 0.74
N PRO A 71 -9.97 -6.28 0.30
CA PRO A 71 -11.07 -5.95 -0.61
C PRO A 71 -10.86 -6.60 -1.97
N LEU A 72 -11.90 -7.29 -2.46
CA LEU A 72 -11.88 -7.94 -3.76
C LEU A 72 -12.01 -6.92 -4.88
N GLN A 73 -11.07 -6.94 -5.81
CA GLN A 73 -11.11 -6.18 -7.05
C GLN A 73 -11.86 -6.97 -8.12
N ASP A 74 -11.56 -8.26 -8.27
CA ASP A 74 -12.21 -9.15 -9.24
C ASP A 74 -12.28 -10.58 -8.69
N VAL A 75 -13.12 -11.41 -9.31
CA VAL A 75 -13.26 -12.83 -8.97
C VAL A 75 -13.31 -13.64 -10.26
N TYR A 76 -12.38 -14.58 -10.39
CA TYR A 76 -12.25 -15.43 -11.58
C TYR A 76 -12.63 -16.88 -11.28
N LYS A 77 -13.10 -17.58 -12.32
CA LYS A 77 -13.23 -19.04 -12.33
C LYS A 77 -12.18 -19.60 -13.27
N ILE A 78 -11.18 -20.29 -12.72
CA ILE A 78 -10.11 -20.90 -13.50
C ILE A 78 -10.35 -22.40 -13.58
N GLY A 79 -10.37 -22.95 -14.80
CA GLY A 79 -10.54 -24.38 -15.03
C GLY A 79 -9.45 -25.20 -14.31
N GLY A 80 -9.85 -26.23 -13.57
CA GLY A 80 -8.93 -27.08 -12.80
C GLY A 80 -8.48 -26.52 -11.44
N ILE A 81 -8.54 -25.20 -11.22
CA ILE A 81 -8.13 -24.55 -9.97
C ILE A 81 -9.35 -24.24 -9.08
N GLY A 82 -10.41 -23.69 -9.68
CA GLY A 82 -11.61 -23.27 -8.98
C GLY A 82 -11.81 -21.76 -8.99
N THR A 83 -12.25 -21.21 -7.85
CA THR A 83 -12.56 -19.78 -7.69
C THR A 83 -11.33 -19.06 -7.16
N VAL A 84 -10.91 -18.01 -7.87
CA VAL A 84 -9.73 -17.21 -7.54
C VAL A 84 -10.12 -15.74 -7.42
N PRO A 85 -10.35 -15.24 -6.18
CA PRO A 85 -10.49 -13.82 -5.93
C PRO A 85 -9.14 -13.11 -6.04
N VAL A 86 -9.17 -11.86 -6.50
CA VAL A 86 -8.01 -11.00 -6.63
C VAL A 86 -8.26 -9.70 -5.89
N GLY A 87 -7.26 -9.20 -5.15
CA GLY A 87 -7.36 -7.92 -4.47
C GLY A 87 -6.06 -7.49 -3.82
N ARG A 88 -6.12 -6.32 -3.19
CA ARG A 88 -5.00 -5.77 -2.43
C ARG A 88 -5.15 -6.11 -0.96
N VAL A 89 -4.08 -6.58 -0.34
CA VAL A 89 -4.05 -6.70 1.13
C VAL A 89 -3.92 -5.30 1.72
N GLU A 90 -4.93 -4.81 2.43
CA GLU A 90 -4.90 -3.50 3.06
C GLU A 90 -4.33 -3.57 4.48
N THR A 91 -4.70 -4.61 5.22
CA THR A 91 -4.19 -4.90 6.57
C THR A 91 -4.02 -6.40 6.79
N GLY A 92 -3.15 -6.77 7.73
CA GLY A 92 -2.87 -8.16 8.07
C GLY A 92 -2.08 -8.90 7.00
N VAL A 93 -2.10 -10.22 7.08
CA VAL A 93 -1.43 -11.12 6.14
C VAL A 93 -2.39 -12.20 5.67
N ILE A 94 -2.21 -12.67 4.44
CA ILE A 94 -2.94 -13.83 3.90
C ILE A 94 -1.96 -14.95 3.57
N LYS A 95 -2.28 -16.18 3.96
CA LYS A 95 -1.44 -17.36 3.74
C LYS A 95 -2.30 -18.54 3.31
N ALA A 96 -1.67 -19.50 2.63
CA ALA A 96 -2.28 -20.81 2.44
C ALA A 96 -2.62 -21.45 3.80
N GLY A 97 -3.76 -22.13 3.89
CA GLY A 97 -4.29 -22.76 5.09
C GLY A 97 -5.11 -21.83 5.99
N MET A 98 -5.12 -20.52 5.75
CA MET A 98 -5.98 -19.61 6.52
C MET A 98 -7.46 -19.85 6.20
N ILE A 99 -8.30 -19.82 7.23
CA ILE A 99 -9.75 -19.76 7.08
C ILE A 99 -10.13 -18.28 7.03
N VAL A 100 -10.74 -17.87 5.92
CA VAL A 100 -11.17 -16.49 5.67
C VAL A 100 -12.68 -16.42 5.51
N THR A 101 -13.26 -15.29 5.92
CA THR A 101 -14.66 -14.97 5.75
C THR A 101 -14.82 -13.79 4.82
N PHE A 102 -15.76 -13.89 3.87
CA PHE A 102 -16.10 -12.82 2.94
C PHE A 102 -17.31 -12.04 3.44
N ALA A 103 -17.12 -10.75 3.71
CA ALA A 103 -18.20 -9.82 4.03
C ALA A 103 -18.71 -9.11 2.75
N PRO A 104 -20.02 -8.80 2.66
CA PRO A 104 -21.08 -9.01 3.65
C PRO A 104 -21.80 -10.36 3.53
N THR A 105 -21.37 -11.25 2.63
CA THR A 105 -22.09 -12.51 2.35
C THR A 105 -21.91 -13.58 3.43
N ASN A 106 -20.96 -13.37 4.36
CA ASN A 106 -20.62 -14.25 5.48
C ASN A 106 -20.26 -15.68 5.04
N VAL A 107 -19.68 -15.81 3.84
CA VAL A 107 -19.17 -17.08 3.33
C VAL A 107 -17.78 -17.31 3.90
N THR A 108 -17.55 -18.47 4.51
CA THR A 108 -16.26 -18.84 5.12
C THR A 108 -15.64 -20.01 4.38
N THR A 109 -14.34 -19.91 4.09
CA THR A 109 -13.60 -20.95 3.37
C THR A 109 -12.12 -20.93 3.70
N GLU A 110 -11.42 -21.99 3.33
CA GLU A 110 -9.97 -22.11 3.47
C GLU A 110 -9.26 -21.64 2.20
N VAL A 111 -8.21 -20.83 2.37
CA VAL A 111 -7.30 -20.40 1.31
C VAL A 111 -6.33 -21.53 0.98
N LYS A 112 -6.24 -21.94 -0.29
CA LYS A 112 -5.37 -23.05 -0.72
C LYS A 112 -4.01 -22.60 -1.23
N SER A 113 -3.98 -21.51 -1.96
CA SER A 113 -2.75 -20.90 -2.46
C SER A 113 -2.92 -19.38 -2.52
N VAL A 114 -1.81 -18.67 -2.44
CA VAL A 114 -1.71 -17.23 -2.67
C VAL A 114 -0.65 -17.03 -3.74
N GLU A 115 -0.95 -16.22 -4.75
CA GLU A 115 -0.11 -15.98 -5.91
C GLU A 115 -0.05 -14.49 -6.24
N MET A 116 1.11 -14.03 -6.69
CA MET A 116 1.32 -12.66 -7.18
C MET A 116 2.15 -12.74 -8.45
N HIS A 117 1.69 -12.09 -9.53
CA HIS A 117 2.38 -12.10 -10.82
C HIS A 117 2.74 -13.50 -11.37
N HIS A 118 1.90 -14.51 -11.11
CA HIS A 118 2.10 -15.93 -11.50
C HIS A 118 3.19 -16.67 -10.71
N GLU A 119 3.66 -16.11 -9.59
CA GLU A 119 4.51 -16.81 -8.64
C GLU A 119 3.75 -17.10 -7.35
N GLN A 120 3.96 -18.31 -6.82
CA GLN A 120 3.34 -18.71 -5.57
C GLN A 120 4.05 -18.05 -4.38
N LEU A 121 3.26 -17.47 -3.48
CA LEU A 121 3.75 -16.83 -2.27
C LEU A 121 3.47 -17.70 -1.05
N GLU A 122 4.40 -17.68 -0.09
CA GLU A 122 4.16 -18.23 1.25
C GLU A 122 3.11 -17.38 2.00
N GLN A 123 3.18 -16.05 1.82
CA GLN A 123 2.24 -15.09 2.38
C GLN A 123 2.12 -13.83 1.51
N GLY A 124 0.94 -13.22 1.48
CA GLY A 124 0.72 -11.86 0.99
C GLY A 124 0.67 -10.86 2.15
N ALA A 125 1.35 -9.73 2.01
CA ALA A 125 1.47 -8.69 3.03
C ALA A 125 0.80 -7.37 2.58
N PRO A 126 0.59 -6.40 3.49
CA PRO A 126 -0.09 -5.15 3.14
C PRO A 126 0.59 -4.43 1.97
N GLY A 127 -0.18 -4.07 0.95
CA GLY A 127 0.25 -3.45 -0.30
C GLY A 127 0.35 -4.40 -1.48
N ASP A 128 0.43 -5.71 -1.25
CA ASP A 128 0.54 -6.71 -2.32
C ASP A 128 -0.82 -6.90 -3.01
N ASN A 129 -0.80 -6.98 -4.35
CA ASN A 129 -1.98 -7.35 -5.13
C ASN A 129 -1.88 -8.85 -5.45
N VAL A 130 -2.71 -9.65 -4.77
CA VAL A 130 -2.62 -11.10 -4.80
C VAL A 130 -3.90 -11.71 -5.38
N GLY A 131 -3.72 -12.81 -6.10
CA GLY A 131 -4.78 -13.79 -6.36
C GLY A 131 -4.68 -14.93 -5.35
N PHE A 132 -5.79 -15.46 -4.87
CA PHE A 132 -5.76 -16.58 -3.94
C PHE A 132 -6.84 -17.60 -4.26
N ASN A 133 -6.53 -18.90 -4.17
CA ASN A 133 -7.49 -19.95 -4.48
C ASN A 133 -8.32 -20.30 -3.24
N VAL A 134 -9.63 -20.44 -3.41
CA VAL A 134 -10.56 -20.89 -2.36
C VAL A 134 -11.42 -22.06 -2.83
N LYS A 135 -11.70 -23.00 -1.92
CA LYS A 135 -12.58 -24.15 -2.21
C LYS A 135 -14.03 -23.88 -1.81
N ASN A 136 -14.96 -24.60 -2.44
CA ASN A 136 -16.37 -24.62 -2.08
C ASN A 136 -17.08 -23.26 -2.08
N VAL A 137 -16.53 -22.28 -2.81
CA VAL A 137 -17.14 -20.95 -3.01
C VAL A 137 -17.31 -20.75 -4.51
N SER A 138 -18.50 -20.37 -4.95
CA SER A 138 -18.78 -20.02 -6.35
C SER A 138 -18.44 -18.57 -6.61
N VAL A 139 -18.06 -18.24 -7.85
CA VAL A 139 -17.92 -16.86 -8.33
C VAL A 139 -19.21 -16.02 -8.23
N LYS A 140 -20.36 -16.66 -7.94
CA LYS A 140 -21.64 -15.99 -7.69
C LYS A 140 -21.81 -15.58 -6.23
N ASP A 141 -21.10 -16.23 -5.30
CA ASP A 141 -21.25 -16.03 -3.84
C ASP A 141 -20.42 -14.86 -3.33
N ILE A 142 -19.42 -14.44 -4.12
CA ILE A 142 -18.51 -13.35 -3.84
C ILE A 142 -18.31 -12.51 -5.11
N ARG A 143 -18.08 -11.21 -4.94
CA ARG A 143 -17.90 -10.26 -6.04
C ARG A 143 -16.98 -9.11 -5.65
N ARG A 144 -16.61 -8.31 -6.65
CA ARG A 144 -15.92 -7.03 -6.45
C ARG A 144 -16.57 -6.20 -5.35
N GLY A 145 -15.75 -5.65 -4.46
CA GLY A 145 -16.16 -4.85 -3.30
C GLY A 145 -16.49 -5.66 -2.04
N ASN A 146 -16.57 -6.99 -2.10
CA ASN A 146 -16.56 -7.81 -0.88
C ASN A 146 -15.19 -7.74 -0.20
N VAL A 147 -15.13 -8.02 1.09
CA VAL A 147 -13.90 -7.97 1.87
C VAL A 147 -13.63 -9.33 2.48
N ALA A 148 -12.48 -9.92 2.18
CA ALA A 148 -11.98 -11.09 2.87
C ALA A 148 -11.27 -10.68 4.16
N SER A 149 -11.49 -11.44 5.22
CA SER A 149 -10.89 -11.25 6.55
C SER A 149 -10.67 -12.54 7.30
#